data_AF-A0AA90ZU48-F1
#
_entry.id   AF-A0AA90ZU48-F1
#
_cell.length_a   1.000
_cell.length_b   1.000
_cell.length_c   1.000
_cell.angle_alpha   90.00
_cell.angle_beta   90.00
_cell.angle_gamma   90.00
#
_symmetry.space_group_name_H-M   'P 1'
#
loop_
_entity.id
_entity.type
_entity.pdbx_description
1 polymer ?
#
loop_
_entity_poly.entity_id
_entity_poly.type
_entity_poly.pdbx_seq_one_letter_code
_entity_poly.pdbx_strand_id
1 'polypeptide(L)'
;MTTSASALDAFLQRAARKIQENVLKALSKLGDESVVRIRNRSAKESWIDHTGNLRSSIGFAVYEQGSKYMESAFSQVLSGTDGSVKGKKMINDLAKEYSRVYALVVVAGMEYAGEVEALESKDVLASTKIWATSIVEQRVKTAIDSAVNEINKWKI
;
A
#
# COMPACT_ATOMS: atom_id res chain seq x y z
N MET A 1 29.87 28.55 18.37
CA MET A 1 28.43 28.83 18.28
C MET A 1 27.70 27.69 18.94
N THR A 2 26.88 27.95 19.95
CA THR A 2 25.99 26.97 20.58
C THR A 2 24.69 26.93 19.78
N THR A 3 24.32 25.75 19.28
CA THR A 3 23.01 25.53 18.64
C THR A 3 21.91 25.76 19.68
N SER A 4 20.88 26.55 19.35
CA SER A 4 19.75 26.76 20.25
C SER A 4 18.90 25.50 20.35
N ALA A 5 18.20 25.33 21.48
CA ALA A 5 17.23 24.24 21.64
C ALA A 5 16.17 24.24 20.52
N SER A 6 15.70 25.43 20.13
CA SER A 6 14.73 25.58 19.04
C SER A 6 15.24 25.11 17.67
N ALA A 7 16.53 25.36 17.36
CA ALA A 7 17.14 24.91 16.11
C ALA A 7 17.29 23.38 16.10
N LEU A 8 17.63 22.78 17.25
CA LEU A 8 17.68 21.33 17.41
C LEU A 8 16.30 20.68 17.25
N ASP A 9 15.28 21.22 17.90
CA ASP A 9 13.90 20.70 17.78
C ASP A 9 13.41 20.78 16.33
N ALA A 10 13.65 21.89 15.65
CA ALA A 10 13.28 22.06 14.24
C ALA A 10 14.00 21.04 13.33
N PHE A 11 15.29 20.79 13.59
CA PHE A 11 16.06 19.78 12.87
C PHE A 11 15.50 18.37 13.10
N LEU A 12 15.25 17.98 14.35
CA LEU A 12 14.73 16.65 14.69
C LEU A 12 13.34 16.42 14.09
N GLN A 13 12.45 17.40 14.16
CA GLN A 13 11.13 17.31 13.53
C GLN A 13 11.23 17.16 12.00
N ARG A 14 12.14 17.90 11.36
CA ARG A 14 12.38 17.79 9.92
C ARG A 14 12.95 16.41 9.55
N ALA A 15 13.88 15.89 10.34
CA ALA A 15 14.46 14.57 10.15
C ALA A 15 13.40 13.46 10.28
N ALA A 16 12.55 13.54 11.30
CA ALA A 16 11.43 12.63 11.50
C ALA A 16 10.49 12.63 10.28
N ARG A 17 10.04 13.81 9.83
CA ARG A 17 9.19 13.93 8.63
C ARG A 17 9.81 13.30 7.39
N LYS A 18 11.11 13.50 7.17
CA LYS A 18 11.79 12.94 6.00
C LYS A 18 11.85 11.41 6.02
N ILE A 19 12.08 10.82 7.18
CA ILE A 19 12.03 9.36 7.35
C ILE A 19 10.61 8.85 7.06
N GLN A 20 9.60 9.49 7.66
CA GLN A 20 8.19 9.15 7.47
C GLN A 20 7.78 9.19 5.99
N GLU A 21 8.09 10.29 5.29
CA GLU A 21 7.80 10.45 3.86
C GLU A 21 8.44 9.34 3.01
N ASN A 22 9.69 8.97 3.30
CA ASN A 22 10.39 7.93 2.54
C ASN A 22 9.76 6.55 2.78
N VAL A 23 9.38 6.23 4.02
CA VAL A 23 8.66 4.98 4.34
C VAL A 23 7.32 4.94 3.62
N LEU A 24 6.52 6.01 3.70
CA LEU A 24 5.22 6.11 3.03
C LEU A 24 5.35 5.95 1.50
N LYS A 25 6.36 6.57 0.88
CA LYS A 25 6.65 6.39 -0.56
C LYS A 25 7.04 4.95 -0.90
N ALA A 26 7.85 4.30 -0.07
CA ALA A 26 8.23 2.91 -0.29
C ALA A 26 7.03 1.96 -0.21
N LEU A 27 6.15 2.16 0.77
CA LEU A 27 4.90 1.42 0.91
C LEU A 27 3.95 1.68 -0.28
N SER A 28 3.85 2.93 -0.73
CA SER A 28 3.03 3.32 -1.89
C SER A 28 3.47 2.60 -3.15
N LYS A 29 4.78 2.62 -3.43
CA LYS A 29 5.37 1.91 -4.58
C LYS A 29 5.15 0.40 -4.49
N LEU A 30 5.29 -0.18 -3.30
CA LEU A 30 4.98 -1.60 -3.09
C LEU A 30 3.50 -1.89 -3.37
N GLY A 31 2.58 -1.02 -2.95
CA GLY A 31 1.15 -1.13 -3.24
C GLY A 31 0.83 -1.11 -4.74
N ASP A 32 1.43 -0.18 -5.49
CA ASP A 32 1.28 -0.11 -6.96
C ASP A 32 1.73 -1.41 -7.62
N GLU A 33 2.91 -1.90 -7.24
CA GLU A 33 3.46 -3.15 -7.77
C GLU A 33 2.61 -4.36 -7.37
N SER A 34 2.06 -4.39 -6.16
CA SER A 34 1.11 -5.42 -5.73
C SER A 34 -0.14 -5.44 -6.61
N VAL A 35 -0.74 -4.27 -6.87
CA VAL A 35 -1.92 -4.17 -7.74
C VAL A 35 -1.61 -4.62 -9.16
N VAL A 36 -0.46 -4.21 -9.72
CA VAL A 36 0.00 -4.66 -11.03
C VAL A 36 0.16 -6.18 -11.07
N ARG A 37 0.82 -6.75 -10.05
CA ARG A 37 1.05 -8.20 -9.96
C ARG A 37 -0.26 -8.98 -9.87
N ILE A 38 -1.26 -8.46 -9.16
CA ILE A 38 -2.58 -9.07 -9.07
C ILE A 38 -3.32 -8.99 -10.41
N ARG A 39 -3.38 -7.79 -10.99
CA ARG A 39 -4.24 -7.45 -12.14
C ARG A 39 -3.70 -7.90 -13.49
N ASN A 40 -2.39 -8.09 -13.65
CA ASN A 40 -1.79 -8.41 -14.96
C ASN A 40 -1.54 -9.90 -15.19
N ARG A 41 -1.95 -10.77 -14.26
CA ARG A 41 -1.87 -12.23 -14.46
C ARG A 41 -2.81 -12.69 -15.57
N SER A 42 -2.41 -13.73 -16.29
CA SER A 42 -3.28 -14.37 -17.26
C SER A 42 -4.53 -14.96 -16.59
N ALA A 43 -5.60 -15.20 -17.36
CA ALA A 43 -6.78 -15.89 -16.85
C ALA A 43 -6.50 -17.34 -16.39
N LYS A 44 -5.42 -17.95 -16.91
CA LYS A 44 -4.95 -19.27 -16.48
C LYS A 44 -4.40 -19.23 -15.06
N GLU A 45 -3.56 -18.25 -14.76
CA GLU A 45 -2.91 -18.05 -13.46
C GLU A 45 -3.83 -17.37 -12.42
N SER A 46 -4.79 -16.56 -12.90
CA SER A 46 -5.79 -15.87 -12.09
C SER A 46 -7.19 -16.38 -12.44
N TRP A 47 -8.17 -15.49 -12.64
CA TRP A 47 -9.57 -15.81 -12.98
C TRP A 47 -9.98 -15.18 -14.31
N ILE A 48 -11.09 -15.66 -14.86
CA ILE A 48 -11.74 -15.08 -16.05
C ILE A 48 -12.66 -13.95 -15.59
N ASP A 49 -12.51 -12.77 -16.17
CA ASP A 49 -13.41 -11.65 -15.88
C ASP A 49 -14.72 -11.78 -16.66
N HIS A 50 -15.79 -12.14 -15.96
CA HIS A 50 -17.14 -12.13 -16.52
C HIS A 50 -17.77 -10.72 -16.50
N THR A 51 -17.75 -10.07 -15.32
CA THR A 51 -18.27 -8.71 -15.11
C THR A 51 -17.17 -7.67 -14.94
N GLY A 52 -15.96 -8.12 -14.59
CA GLY A 52 -14.84 -7.26 -14.20
C GLY A 52 -14.89 -6.73 -12.76
N ASN A 53 -15.93 -7.04 -11.98
CA ASN A 53 -16.07 -6.55 -10.61
C ASN A 53 -14.91 -6.97 -9.69
N LEU A 54 -14.49 -8.24 -9.75
CA LEU A 54 -13.39 -8.71 -8.90
C LEU A 54 -12.10 -7.94 -9.19
N ARG A 55 -11.69 -7.86 -10.45
CA ARG A 55 -10.48 -7.11 -10.84
C ARG A 55 -10.59 -5.62 -10.55
N SER A 56 -11.77 -5.02 -10.72
CA SER A 56 -12.04 -3.61 -10.40
C SER A 56 -12.00 -3.31 -8.90
N SER A 57 -12.30 -4.30 -8.07
CA SER A 57 -12.22 -4.20 -6.61
C SER A 57 -10.81 -4.36 -6.04
N ILE A 58 -9.84 -4.71 -6.88
CA ILE A 58 -8.43 -4.78 -6.49
C ILE A 58 -7.86 -3.38 -6.39
N GLY A 59 -7.30 -3.07 -5.23
CA GLY A 59 -6.59 -1.82 -4.99
C GLY A 59 -5.83 -1.86 -3.67
N PHE A 60 -5.27 -0.71 -3.30
CA PHE A 60 -4.59 -0.56 -2.03
C PHE A 60 -4.80 0.82 -1.42
N ALA A 61 -4.48 0.94 -0.14
CA ALA A 61 -4.30 2.20 0.56
C ALA A 61 -3.05 2.15 1.45
N VAL A 62 -2.44 3.31 1.65
CA VAL A 62 -1.36 3.51 2.63
C VAL A 62 -1.87 4.41 3.73
N TYR A 63 -1.64 4.01 4.98
CA TYR A 63 -2.03 4.77 6.17
C TYR A 63 -0.82 5.22 6.96
N GLU A 64 -0.93 6.44 7.48
CA GLU A 64 -0.11 6.98 8.54
C GLU A 64 -0.97 7.07 9.80
N GLN A 65 -0.79 6.13 10.73
CA GLN A 65 -1.43 6.17 12.04
C GLN A 65 -2.95 6.38 11.96
N GLY A 66 -3.59 5.61 11.08
CA GLY A 66 -5.03 5.64 10.85
C GLY A 66 -5.53 6.76 9.93
N SER A 67 -4.65 7.68 9.53
CA SER A 67 -4.94 8.65 8.48
C SER A 67 -4.54 8.08 7.13
N LYS A 68 -5.44 8.12 6.16
CA LYS A 68 -5.15 7.65 4.80
C LYS A 68 -4.20 8.63 4.11
N TYR A 69 -2.98 8.17 3.83
CA TYR A 69 -1.96 8.93 3.09
C TYR A 69 -2.26 8.93 1.59
N MET A 70 -2.62 7.76 1.03
CA MET A 70 -3.11 7.65 -0.34
C MET A 70 -3.88 6.35 -0.57
N GLU A 71 -4.54 6.26 -1.73
CA GLU A 71 -5.16 5.07 -2.25
C GLU A 71 -4.93 4.93 -3.75
N SER A 72 -5.00 3.70 -4.25
CA SER A 72 -5.05 3.43 -5.69
C SER A 72 -6.36 3.91 -6.31
N ALA A 73 -6.39 4.07 -7.64
CA ALA A 73 -7.58 4.54 -8.35
C ALA A 73 -8.78 3.58 -8.36
N PHE A 74 -8.57 2.28 -8.06
CA PHE A 74 -9.54 1.19 -8.29
C PHE A 74 -10.12 1.23 -9.72
N SER A 75 -9.23 1.28 -10.72
CA SER A 75 -9.62 1.42 -12.12
C SER A 75 -10.58 0.31 -12.55
N GLN A 76 -11.72 0.73 -13.10
CA GLN A 76 -12.77 -0.16 -13.58
C GLN A 76 -12.25 -1.05 -14.73
N VAL A 77 -12.72 -2.29 -14.74
CA VAL A 77 -12.53 -3.30 -15.77
C VAL A 77 -13.91 -3.73 -16.25
N LEU A 78 -14.13 -3.75 -17.57
CA LEU A 78 -15.44 -4.04 -18.16
C LEU A 78 -16.54 -3.16 -17.52
N SER A 79 -17.66 -3.75 -17.10
CA SER A 79 -18.76 -3.09 -16.40
C SER A 79 -18.63 -3.17 -14.87
N GLY A 80 -17.40 -3.32 -14.36
CA GLY A 80 -17.07 -3.64 -12.97
C GLY A 80 -17.23 -2.49 -11.95
N THR A 81 -18.18 -1.58 -12.14
CA THR A 81 -18.34 -0.38 -11.31
C THR A 81 -18.61 -0.70 -9.84
N ASP A 82 -19.40 -1.75 -9.55
CA ASP A 82 -19.67 -2.21 -8.18
C ASP A 82 -18.39 -2.64 -7.48
N GLY A 83 -17.51 -3.34 -8.19
CA GLY A 83 -16.18 -3.71 -7.69
C GLY A 83 -15.35 -2.52 -7.27
N SER A 84 -15.24 -1.49 -8.12
CA SER A 84 -14.51 -0.26 -7.79
C SER A 84 -15.07 0.44 -6.55
N VAL A 85 -16.40 0.51 -6.43
CA VAL A 85 -17.08 1.13 -5.28
C VAL A 85 -16.83 0.34 -3.99
N LYS A 86 -16.98 -0.99 -4.04
CA LYS A 86 -16.77 -1.88 -2.89
C LYS A 86 -15.31 -1.88 -2.43
N GLY A 87 -14.36 -1.92 -3.35
CA GLY A 87 -12.93 -1.82 -3.04
C GLY A 87 -12.60 -0.51 -2.31
N LYS A 88 -13.07 0.62 -2.82
CA LYS A 88 -12.90 1.94 -2.16
C LYS A 88 -13.56 2.00 -0.79
N LYS A 89 -14.76 1.44 -0.66
CA LYS A 89 -15.46 1.39 0.63
C LYS A 89 -14.65 0.58 1.66
N MET A 90 -14.17 -0.61 1.27
CA MET A 90 -13.41 -1.49 2.15
C MET A 90 -12.15 -0.80 2.72
N ILE A 91 -11.35 -0.11 1.91
CA ILE A 91 -10.19 0.62 2.42
C ILE A 91 -10.59 1.80 3.33
N ASN A 92 -11.72 2.47 3.10
CA ASN A 92 -12.16 3.54 3.99
C ASN A 92 -12.54 3.00 5.37
N ASP A 93 -13.19 1.83 5.40
CA ASP A 93 -13.62 1.18 6.64
C ASP A 93 -12.41 0.67 7.46
N LEU A 94 -11.36 0.19 6.77
CA LEU A 94 -10.15 -0.36 7.38
C LEU A 94 -9.21 0.70 8.01
N ALA A 95 -9.38 1.99 7.69
CA ALA A 95 -8.47 3.05 8.16
C ALA A 95 -8.29 3.06 9.70
N LYS A 96 -9.39 2.82 10.43
CA LYS A 96 -9.41 2.86 11.90
C LYS A 96 -8.57 1.75 12.55
N GLU A 97 -8.42 0.61 11.87
CA GLU A 97 -7.69 -0.55 12.39
C GLU A 97 -6.18 -0.29 12.46
N TYR A 98 -5.67 0.64 11.64
CA TYR A 98 -4.24 0.93 11.51
C TYR A 98 -3.81 2.24 12.20
N SER A 99 -4.52 2.64 13.25
CA SER A 99 -4.34 3.93 13.98
C SER A 99 -2.97 4.13 14.64
N ARG A 100 -2.12 3.10 14.75
CA ARG A 100 -0.84 3.16 15.49
C ARG A 100 0.38 2.81 14.65
N VAL A 101 0.20 2.59 13.34
CA VAL A 101 1.25 2.06 12.46
C VAL A 101 1.29 2.79 11.13
N TYR A 102 2.40 2.63 10.42
CA TYR A 102 2.45 2.82 8.97
C TYR A 102 2.01 1.53 8.30
N ALA A 103 0.94 1.55 7.51
CA ALA A 103 0.35 0.35 6.93
C ALA A 103 0.20 0.48 5.42
N LEU A 104 0.54 -0.59 4.70
CA LEU A 104 0.08 -0.86 3.35
C LEU A 104 -1.03 -1.92 3.44
N VAL A 105 -2.19 -1.61 2.90
CA VAL A 105 -3.35 -2.52 2.87
C VAL A 105 -3.72 -2.74 1.42
N VAL A 106 -3.59 -3.98 0.94
CA VAL A 106 -3.98 -4.40 -0.41
C VAL A 106 -5.24 -5.25 -0.28
N VAL A 107 -6.28 -4.94 -1.06
CA VAL A 107 -7.61 -5.55 -0.91
C VAL A 107 -8.13 -6.14 -2.21
N ALA A 108 -9.05 -7.08 -2.06
CA ALA A 108 -10.03 -7.48 -3.06
C ALA A 108 -11.41 -7.27 -2.43
N GLY A 109 -12.16 -6.28 -2.92
CA GLY A 109 -13.39 -5.81 -2.27
C GLY A 109 -14.66 -6.62 -2.54
N MET A 110 -14.60 -7.66 -3.37
CA MET A 110 -15.75 -8.53 -3.63
C MET A 110 -15.83 -9.67 -2.61
N GLU A 111 -17.02 -9.91 -2.07
CA GLU A 111 -17.26 -10.95 -1.04
C GLU A 111 -16.82 -12.33 -1.51
N TYR A 112 -17.05 -12.65 -2.79
CA TYR A 112 -16.70 -13.94 -3.39
C TYR A 112 -15.19 -14.10 -3.71
N ALA A 113 -14.35 -13.13 -3.36
CA ALA A 113 -12.91 -13.18 -3.64
C ALA A 113 -12.23 -14.36 -2.93
N GLY A 114 -12.67 -14.69 -1.72
CA GLY A 114 -12.14 -15.83 -0.96
C GLY A 114 -12.48 -17.17 -1.61
N GLU A 115 -13.68 -17.30 -2.15
CA GLU A 115 -14.19 -18.47 -2.84
C GLU A 115 -13.44 -18.70 -4.16
N VAL A 116 -13.15 -17.64 -4.92
CA VAL A 116 -12.30 -17.73 -6.14
C VAL A 116 -10.90 -18.23 -5.77
N GLU A 117 -10.35 -17.81 -4.63
CA GLU A 117 -9.04 -18.25 -4.19
C GLU A 117 -9.04 -19.70 -3.68
N ALA A 118 -10.07 -20.10 -2.91
CA ALA A 118 -10.14 -21.39 -2.24
C ALA A 118 -10.73 -22.52 -3.08
N LEU A 119 -11.78 -22.26 -3.87
CA LEU A 119 -12.56 -23.28 -4.60
C LEU A 119 -12.07 -23.48 -6.03
N GLU A 120 -11.64 -22.41 -6.70
CA GLU A 120 -11.19 -22.48 -8.09
C GLU A 120 -9.67 -22.65 -8.23
N SER A 121 -8.95 -22.74 -7.10
CA SER A 121 -7.47 -22.75 -7.06
C SER A 121 -6.84 -21.58 -7.84
N LYS A 122 -7.55 -20.44 -7.90
CA LYS A 122 -7.06 -19.24 -8.58
C LYS A 122 -6.37 -18.33 -7.60
N ASP A 123 -5.40 -17.58 -8.10
CA ASP A 123 -4.64 -16.70 -7.25
C ASP A 123 -5.25 -15.29 -7.29
N VAL A 124 -5.83 -14.84 -6.16
CA VAL A 124 -6.39 -13.49 -6.01
C VAL A 124 -5.39 -12.57 -5.32
N LEU A 125 -5.13 -12.79 -4.04
CA LEU A 125 -4.14 -12.04 -3.26
C LEU A 125 -2.97 -12.93 -2.79
N ALA A 126 -3.15 -14.25 -2.71
CA ALA A 126 -2.22 -15.19 -2.08
C ALA A 126 -0.75 -15.01 -2.50
N SER A 127 -0.41 -15.14 -3.80
CA SER A 127 1.01 -15.05 -4.19
C SER A 127 1.57 -13.64 -4.04
N THR A 128 0.72 -12.63 -4.21
CA THR A 128 1.13 -11.23 -4.03
C THR A 128 1.40 -10.93 -2.57
N LYS A 129 0.63 -11.51 -1.64
CA LYS A 129 0.90 -11.43 -0.21
C LYS A 129 2.25 -12.06 0.14
N ILE A 130 2.54 -13.26 -0.37
CA ILE A 130 3.83 -13.94 -0.15
C ILE A 130 4.99 -13.06 -0.66
N TRP A 131 4.88 -12.57 -1.89
CA TRP A 131 5.89 -11.72 -2.51
C TRP A 131 6.08 -10.38 -1.77
N ALA A 132 4.99 -9.69 -1.41
CA ALA A 132 5.07 -8.41 -0.72
C ALA A 132 5.71 -8.57 0.67
N THR A 133 5.33 -9.64 1.39
CA THR A 133 5.89 -9.96 2.70
C THR A 133 7.38 -10.27 2.63
N SER A 134 7.85 -10.91 1.55
CA SER A 134 9.28 -11.25 1.42
C SER A 134 10.19 -10.05 1.13
N ILE A 135 9.64 -8.90 0.68
CA ILE A 135 10.45 -7.74 0.28
C ILE A 135 10.18 -6.47 1.08
N VAL A 136 9.07 -6.39 1.83
CA VAL A 136 8.65 -5.16 2.52
C VAL A 136 9.70 -4.65 3.51
N GLU A 137 10.29 -5.55 4.30
CA GLU A 137 11.30 -5.20 5.31
C GLU A 137 12.52 -4.55 4.65
N GLN A 138 13.06 -5.18 3.60
CA GLN A 138 14.21 -4.65 2.87
C GLN A 138 13.91 -3.30 2.21
N ARG A 139 12.70 -3.11 1.68
CA ARG A 139 12.28 -1.84 1.05
C ARG A 139 12.18 -0.71 2.07
N VAL A 140 11.57 -0.98 3.22
CA VAL A 140 11.46 -0.01 4.31
C VAL A 140 12.85 0.36 4.83
N LYS A 141 13.72 -0.63 5.04
CA LYS A 141 15.11 -0.39 5.47
C LYS A 141 15.86 0.51 4.48
N THR A 142 15.81 0.18 3.20
CA THR A 142 16.43 1.00 2.14
C THR A 142 15.90 2.44 2.14
N ALA A 143 14.59 2.62 2.35
CA ALA A 143 13.97 3.94 2.39
C ALA A 143 14.44 4.78 3.59
N ILE A 144 14.56 4.14 4.77
CA ILE A 144 15.11 4.75 5.98
C ILE A 144 16.57 5.12 5.78
N ASP A 145 17.40 4.19 5.30
CA ASP A 145 18.83 4.42 5.06
C ASP A 145 19.05 5.58 4.07
N SER A 146 18.24 5.64 3.01
CA SER A 146 18.25 6.75 2.06
C SER A 146 17.88 8.09 2.72
N ALA A 147 16.87 8.11 3.59
CA ALA A 147 16.49 9.31 4.34
C ALA A 147 17.62 9.76 5.28
N VAL A 148 18.20 8.84 6.06
CA VAL A 148 19.29 9.13 7.00
C VAL A 148 20.52 9.68 6.25
N ASN A 149 20.88 9.07 5.12
CA ASN A 149 21.98 9.55 4.28
C ASN A 149 21.76 10.97 3.74
N GLU A 150 20.51 11.36 3.49
CA GLU A 150 20.17 12.72 3.10
C GLU A 150 20.21 13.69 4.29
N ILE A 151 19.64 13.29 5.43
CA ILE A 151 19.62 14.07 6.67
C ILE A 151 21.03 14.40 7.14
N ASN A 152 21.97 13.45 7.04
CA ASN A 152 23.37 13.65 7.42
C ASN A 152 24.09 14.74 6.60
N LYS A 153 23.51 15.18 5.47
CA LYS A 153 24.04 16.29 4.65
C LYS A 153 23.45 17.63 5.04
N TRP A 154 22.43 17.67 5.90
CA TRP A 154 21.79 18.90 6.33
C TRP A 154 22.64 19.59 7.39
N LYS A 155 22.53 20.92 7.43
CA LYS A 155 23.11 21.74 8.48
C LYS A 155 22.07 22.01 9.56
N ILE A 156 22.55 22.15 10.79
CA ILE A 156 21.78 22.57 11.96
C ILE A 156 22.13 24.01 12.33
#